data_AF-A0A453DFI6-F1
#
_entry.id   AF-A0A453DFI6-F1
#
_cell.length_a   1.000
_cell.length_b   1.000
_cell.length_c   1.000
_cell.angle_alpha   90.00
_cell.angle_beta   90.00
_cell.angle_gamma   90.00
#
_symmetry.space_group_name_H-M   'P 1'
#
loop_
_entity.id
_entity.type
_entity.pdbx_description
1 polymer ?
#
loop_
_entity_poly.entity_id
_entity_poly.type
_entity_poly.pdbx_seq_one_letter_code
_entity_poly.pdbx_strand_id
1 'polypeptide(L)' 'MRYTSKPPTPEYLFTEQTVQIFSIRVRAPTDGLKWPLRVYGHIATRDSMDQNRNYLFRRTRDNCQTLSQD' A
#
# COMPACT_ATOMS: atom_id res chain seq x y z
N MET A 1 -8.45 7.24 -11.09
CA MET A 1 -8.97 5.88 -11.32
C MET A 1 -10.27 6.01 -12.09
N ARG A 2 -10.37 5.46 -13.31
CA ARG A 2 -11.62 5.44 -14.08
C ARG A 2 -12.25 4.07 -13.84
N TYR A 3 -13.31 4.03 -13.05
CA TYR A 3 -14.20 2.87 -12.99
C TYR A 3 -14.84 2.74 -14.37
N THR A 4 -14.50 1.70 -15.13
CA THR A 4 -15.24 1.33 -16.34
C THR A 4 -16.57 0.74 -15.88
N SER A 5 -17.61 1.56 -15.91
CA SER A 5 -18.98 1.19 -15.53
C SER A 5 -19.53 0.16 -16.52
N LYS A 6 -19.37 -1.13 -16.20
CA LYS A 6 -20.34 -2.13 -16.64
C LYS A 6 -21.65 -1.88 -15.88
N PRO A 7 -22.83 -2.08 -16.50
CA PRO A 7 -24.10 -1.87 -15.80
C PRO A 7 -24.13 -2.77 -14.56
N PRO A 8 -24.54 -2.24 -13.39
CA PRO A 8 -24.55 -3.01 -12.16
C PRO A 8 -25.55 -4.15 -12.30
N THR A 9 -25.06 -5.39 -12.29
CA THR A 9 -25.90 -6.57 -12.06
C THR A 9 -26.35 -6.58 -10.59
N PRO A 10 -27.44 -7.26 -10.22
CA PRO A 10 -27.91 -7.34 -8.83
C PRO A 10 -26.84 -7.81 -7.83
N GLU A 11 -25.82 -8.53 -8.33
CA GLU A 11 -24.63 -8.98 -7.61
C GLU A 11 -23.69 -7.83 -7.18
N TYR A 12 -23.86 -6.61 -7.69
CA TYR A 12 -23.04 -5.43 -7.34
C TYR A 12 -23.65 -4.54 -6.23
N LEU A 13 -24.78 -4.92 -5.65
CA LEU A 13 -25.41 -4.21 -4.53
C LEU A 13 -24.81 -4.58 -3.16
N PHE A 14 -23.54 -4.97 -3.12
CA PHE A 14 -22.83 -5.12 -1.85
C PHE A 14 -22.44 -3.73 -1.34
N THR A 15 -22.75 -3.44 -0.07
CA THR A 15 -22.05 -2.40 0.67
C THR A 15 -20.61 -2.87 0.86
N GLU A 16 -19.77 -2.62 -0.13
CA GLU A 16 -18.37 -3.04 -0.13
C GLU A 16 -17.63 -2.34 1.01
N GLN A 17 -17.06 -3.13 1.91
CA GLN A 17 -16.22 -2.60 2.98
C GLN A 17 -14.86 -2.23 2.38
N THR A 18 -14.61 -0.93 2.21
CA THR A 18 -13.32 -0.44 1.73
C THR A 18 -12.31 -0.33 2.87
N VAL A 19 -11.05 -0.68 2.62
CA VAL A 19 -9.95 -0.44 3.56
C VAL A 19 -9.21 0.84 3.18
N GLN A 20 -9.08 1.77 4.12
CA GLN A 20 -8.24 2.96 3.97
C GLN A 20 -6.97 2.81 4.82
N ILE A 21 -5.81 2.85 4.16
CA ILE A 21 -4.51 2.77 4.84
C ILE A 21 -3.92 4.19 4.91
N PHE A 22 -3.79 4.71 6.12
CA PHE A 22 -3.24 6.04 6.36
C PHE A 22 -1.71 6.04 6.53
N SER A 23 -1.17 5.03 7.21
CA SER A 23 0.26 4.95 7.47
C SER A 23 0.72 3.50 7.62
N ILE A 24 2.01 3.30 7.34
CA ILE A 24 2.72 2.05 7.55
C ILE A 24 3.98 2.41 8.32
N ARG A 25 4.10 1.91 9.55
CA ARG A 25 5.21 2.25 10.44
C ARG A 25 6.26 1.15 10.45
N VAL A 26 7.52 1.52 10.29
CA VAL A 26 8.65 0.62 10.48
C VAL A 26 9.06 0.65 11.95
N ARG A 27 9.20 -0.52 12.59
CA ARG A 27 9.65 -0.64 13.98
C ARG A 27 11.07 -1.21 14.02
N ALA A 28 11.91 -0.64 14.87
CA ALA A 28 13.27 -1.11 15.09
C ALA A 28 13.30 -2.48 15.80
N PRO A 29 14.25 -3.38 15.45
CA PRO A 29 14.61 -4.52 16.30
C PRO A 29 15.09 -4.04 17.67
N THR A 30 15.15 -4.97 18.65
CA THR A 30 15.58 -4.70 20.02
C THR A 30 16.96 -4.05 20.10
N ASP A 31 17.84 -4.34 19.15
CA ASP A 31 19.21 -3.81 19.06
C ASP A 31 19.31 -2.44 18.33
N GLY A 32 18.16 -1.83 18.04
CA GLY A 32 18.08 -0.53 17.36
C GLY A 32 18.22 -0.61 15.84
N LEU A 33 18.12 0.55 15.20
CA LEU A 33 18.30 0.72 13.76
C LEU A 33 19.39 1.77 13.50
N LYS A 34 20.25 1.51 12.50
CA LYS A 34 21.22 2.49 12.03
C LYS A 34 20.52 3.47 11.09
N TRP A 35 20.33 4.69 11.57
CA TRP A 35 19.74 5.78 10.80
C TRP A 35 20.80 6.49 9.94
N PRO A 36 20.42 7.08 8.79
CA PRO A 36 19.08 7.05 8.20
C PRO A 36 18.75 5.71 7.54
N LEU A 37 17.47 5.34 7.55
CA LEU A 37 17.01 4.10 6.92
C LEU A 37 16.77 4.29 5.43
N ARG A 38 17.37 3.43 4.62
CA ARG A 38 17.08 3.35 3.18
C ARG A 38 16.05 2.26 2.93
N VAL A 39 14.79 2.65 2.76
CA VAL A 39 13.67 1.73 2.54
C VAL A 39 13.40 1.59 1.05
N TYR A 40 13.40 0.35 0.55
CA TYR A 40 13.04 0.00 -0.83
C TYR A 40 12.18 -1.27 -0.84
N GLY A 41 11.50 -1.52 -1.95
CA GLY A 41 10.56 -2.62 -2.10
C GLY A 41 9.19 -2.12 -2.54
N HIS A 42 8.17 -2.94 -2.35
CA HIS A 42 6.80 -2.58 -2.65
C HIS A 42 5.83 -3.08 -1.60
N ILE A 43 4.77 -2.31 -1.39
CA ILE A 43 3.60 -2.68 -0.60
C ILE A 43 2.42 -2.54 -1.53
N ALA A 44 1.70 -3.63 -1.75
CA ALA A 44 0.52 -3.65 -2.59
C ALA A 44 -0.64 -4.22 -1.80
N THR A 45 -1.81 -3.63 -1.96
CA THR A 45 -3.08 -4.19 -1.50
C THR A 45 -3.82 -4.82 -2.66
N ARG A 46 -4.65 -5.80 -2.32
CA ARG A 46 -5.59 -6.45 -3.22
C ARG A 46 -6.94 -6.39 -2.56
N ASP A 47 -7.94 -5.87 -3.25
CA ASP A 47 -9.32 -5.98 -2.79
C ASP A 47 -10.03 -7.13 -3.53
N SER A 48 -11.23 -7.47 -3.05
CA SER A 48 -12.06 -8.53 -3.61
C SER A 48 -12.72 -8.11 -4.94
N MET A 49 -12.76 -6.81 -5.23
CA MET A 49 -13.55 -6.22 -6.31
C MET A 49 -12.76 -6.12 -7.60
N ASP A 50 -11.49 -5.74 -7.51
CA ASP A 50 -10.55 -5.85 -8.60
C ASP A 50 -9.34 -6.67 -8.18
N GLN A 51 -8.95 -7.62 -9.02
CA GLN A 51 -7.72 -8.39 -8.81
C GLN A 51 -6.46 -7.52 -9.03
N ASN A 52 -6.60 -6.20 -9.07
CA ASN A 52 -5.52 -5.26 -9.30
C ASN A 52 -4.61 -5.22 -8.09
N ARG A 53 -3.31 -4.99 -8.35
CA ARG A 53 -2.32 -4.74 -7.30
C ARG A 53 -2.21 -3.23 -7.12
N ASN A 54 -2.91 -2.70 -6.12
CA ASN A 54 -2.85 -1.29 -5.79
C ASN A 54 -1.58 -1.03 -4.97
N TYR A 55 -0.54 -0.50 -5.62
CA TYR A 55 0.73 -0.20 -4.98
C TYR A 55 0.61 1.03 -4.08
N LEU A 56 0.75 0.83 -2.77
CA LEU A 56 0.82 1.90 -1.76
C LEU A 56 2.24 2.42 -1.57
N PHE A 57 3.22 1.56 -1.75
CA PHE A 57 4.63 1.89 -1.75
C PHE A 57 5.31 1.13 -2.87
N ARG A 58 6.18 1.80 -3.64
CA ARG A 58 6.96 1.16 -4.71
C ARG A 58 8.22 1.97 -4.95
N ARG A 59 9.34 1.49 -4.41
CA ARG A 59 10.67 2.10 -4.52
C ARG A 59 11.68 1.04 -4.93
N THR A 60 12.54 1.38 -5.87
CA THR A 60 13.66 0.52 -6.28
C THR A 60 14.84 0.73 -5.34
N ARG A 61 15.86 -0.14 -5.42
CA ARG A 61 17.05 -0.05 -4.54
C ARG A 61 17.93 1.17 -4.86
N ASP A 62 17.92 1.61 -6.10
CA ASP A 62 18.57 2.84 -6.58
C ASP A 62 17.76 4.10 -6.25
N ASN A 63 16.45 3.98 -6.05
CA ASN A 63 15.54 5.08 -5.68
C ASN A 63 14.81 4.77 -4.36
N CYS A 64 15.57 4.60 -3.28
CA CYS A 64 15.01 4.34 -1.94
C CYS A 64 14.30 5.56 -1.36
N GLN A 65 13.34 5.33 -0.48
CA GLN A 65 12.91 6.36 0.47
C GLN A 65 13.89 6.40 1.65
N THR A 66 14.38 7.59 1.98
CA THR A 66 15.20 7.83 3.17
C THR A 66 14.30 8.23 4.32
N LEU A 67 14.32 7.47 5.42
CA LEU A 67 13.66 7.84 6.67
C LEU A 67 14.72 8.37 7.64
N SER A 68 14.48 9.53 8.21
CA SER A 68 15.25 10.11 9.31
C SER A 68 14.70 9.64 10.66
N GLN A 69 15.55 9.70 11.67
CA GLN A 69 15.10 9.65 13.06
C GLN A 69 14.53 11.04 13.36
N ASP A 70 13.22 11.15 13.52
CA ASP A 70 12.56 12.38 13.97
C ASP A 70 13.08 12.81 15.36
#